data_AF-A0A6B2L8Z1-F1
#
_entry.id   AF-A0A6B2L8Z1-F1
#
_cell.length_a   1.000
_cell.length_b   1.000
_cell.length_c   1.000
_cell.angle_alpha   90.00
_cell.angle_beta   90.00
_cell.angle_gamma   90.00
#
_symmetry.space_group_name_H-M   'P 1'
#
loop_
_entity.id
_entity.type
_entity.pdbx_description
1 polymer ?
#
loop_
_entity_poly.entity_id
_entity_poly.type
_entity_poly.pdbx_seq_one_letter_code
_entity_poly.pdbx_strand_id
1 'polypeptide(L)'
;MGLGLTHPVASKILYRKGNAHFRVGAASMHGWRETMEDAHTILLSLERHQNSAFFGIFDGHSGSLCSKYVAQNLHKKLDEKLEDFNDEKLLKELVMEVDQDFLDSEVYRNKDDGSAGIFTIATHNNETKLYSLVNANIGDSRIVLAKKKEEGYETIPCTDDHKPTNEAERKRIEAAGGSVQLSRVDGQLALSRAFGDRMLKHPMSLPPADRKVTSNPDVFNVVVSSGDFLFLACDGIYEGDVFSRDSVIKFIVEKLKETNDLAVVCAQVLDECLKRGSRDNMSAMIVQFQDGSDYHSDKNEYVPGPYHTEEGDGKFQEAYKKDALESGYTLEQALELYKKNSSTDQ
;
A
#
# COMPACT_ATOMS: atom_id res chain seq x y z
N MET A 1 -10.91 -7.70 -18.70
CA MET A 1 -11.29 -7.45 -17.30
C MET A 1 -12.69 -8.00 -17.12
N GLY A 2 -12.93 -8.85 -16.13
CA GLY A 2 -14.30 -9.26 -15.78
C GLY A 2 -15.14 -8.03 -15.45
N LEU A 3 -16.44 -8.08 -15.71
CA LEU A 3 -17.37 -7.07 -15.20
C LEU A 3 -17.18 -7.02 -13.69
N GLY A 4 -16.83 -5.85 -13.15
CA GLY A 4 -16.69 -5.65 -11.70
C GLY A 4 -18.00 -5.89 -10.96
N LEU A 5 -18.00 -5.67 -9.64
CA LEU A 5 -19.20 -5.83 -8.82
C LEU A 5 -20.36 -4.93 -9.30
N THR A 6 -21.59 -5.34 -8.99
CA THR A 6 -22.82 -4.54 -9.23
C THR A 6 -22.89 -3.32 -8.32
N HIS A 7 -22.35 -3.44 -7.12
CA HIS A 7 -22.23 -2.41 -6.10
C HIS A 7 -20.81 -2.45 -5.50
N PRO A 8 -20.26 -1.33 -5.00
CA PRO A 8 -18.99 -1.36 -4.33
C PRO A 8 -19.14 -1.91 -2.90
N VAL A 9 -18.22 -2.78 -2.49
CA VAL A 9 -18.06 -3.15 -1.07
C VAL A 9 -17.39 -1.97 -0.38
N ALA A 10 -18.20 -1.06 0.16
CA ALA A 10 -17.76 0.17 0.80
C ALA A 10 -17.41 0.01 2.29
N SER A 11 -17.44 -1.22 2.81
CA SER A 11 -16.91 -1.56 4.12
C SER A 11 -15.42 -1.25 4.21
N LYS A 12 -14.95 -0.89 5.41
CA LYS A 12 -13.58 -0.45 5.64
C LYS A 12 -13.00 -1.13 6.87
N ILE A 13 -11.69 -1.35 6.83
CA ILE A 13 -10.92 -1.79 7.98
C ILE A 13 -9.98 -0.65 8.38
N LEU A 14 -10.09 -0.18 9.62
CA LEU A 14 -9.35 0.95 10.15
C LEU A 14 -8.31 0.48 11.16
N TYR A 15 -7.09 0.99 11.03
CA TYR A 15 -5.93 0.60 11.83
C TYR A 15 -5.39 1.82 12.58
N ARG A 16 -5.22 1.69 13.90
CA ARG A 16 -4.66 2.75 14.77
C ARG A 16 -3.49 2.17 15.55
N LYS A 17 -2.29 2.66 15.25
CA LYS A 17 -1.04 2.21 15.88
C LYS A 17 -0.23 3.44 16.29
N GLY A 18 0.27 3.44 17.51
CA GLY A 18 1.14 4.50 17.99
C GLY A 18 2.04 4.05 19.13
N ASN A 19 3.16 4.76 19.27
CA ASN A 19 4.16 4.62 20.32
C ASN A 19 4.77 6.00 20.62
N ALA A 20 5.86 6.05 21.39
CA ALA A 20 6.51 7.31 21.75
C ALA A 20 7.10 8.14 20.57
N HIS A 21 7.11 7.59 19.35
CA HIS A 21 7.77 8.19 18.18
C HIS A 21 6.87 8.34 16.96
N PHE A 22 5.83 7.52 16.86
CA PHE A 22 4.98 7.46 15.69
C PHE A 22 3.51 7.43 16.07
N ARG A 23 2.69 8.11 15.26
CA ARG A 23 1.24 8.00 15.24
C ARG A 23 0.80 7.62 13.83
N VAL A 24 0.17 6.45 13.67
CA VAL A 24 -0.09 5.83 12.36
C VAL A 24 -1.54 5.39 12.23
N GLY A 25 -2.23 5.99 11.25
CA GLY A 25 -3.56 5.56 10.82
C GLY A 25 -3.48 4.90 9.45
N ALA A 26 -4.26 3.85 9.23
CA ALA A 26 -4.47 3.29 7.91
C ALA A 26 -5.92 2.87 7.71
N ALA A 27 -6.34 2.80 6.45
CA ALA A 27 -7.63 2.24 6.06
C ALA A 27 -7.50 1.44 4.76
N SER A 28 -8.33 0.41 4.61
CA SER A 28 -8.48 -0.35 3.36
C SER A 28 -9.94 -0.56 2.99
N MET A 29 -10.24 -0.66 1.70
CA MET A 29 -11.58 -0.86 1.15
C MET A 29 -11.51 -1.68 -0.16
N HIS A 30 -12.39 -2.67 -0.27
CA HIS A 30 -12.53 -3.50 -1.48
C HIS A 30 -12.93 -2.70 -2.72
N GLY A 31 -13.86 -1.75 -2.58
CA GLY A 31 -14.37 -0.97 -3.69
C GLY A 31 -15.16 -1.85 -4.68
N TRP A 32 -14.90 -1.69 -5.97
CA TRP A 32 -15.66 -2.37 -7.04
C TRP A 32 -15.07 -3.73 -7.47
N ARG A 33 -13.94 -4.14 -6.90
CA ARG A 33 -13.27 -5.40 -7.22
C ARG A 33 -13.88 -6.57 -6.45
N GLU A 34 -13.93 -7.74 -7.08
CA GLU A 34 -14.44 -8.99 -6.47
C GLU A 34 -13.55 -9.49 -5.33
N THR A 35 -12.26 -9.20 -5.38
CA THR A 35 -11.24 -9.59 -4.40
C THR A 35 -10.56 -8.36 -3.81
N MET A 36 -10.05 -8.48 -2.58
CA MET A 36 -9.11 -7.54 -1.99
C MET A 36 -7.72 -8.16 -2.11
N GLU A 37 -6.90 -7.58 -2.96
CA GLU A 37 -5.56 -8.08 -3.28
C GLU A 37 -4.46 -7.26 -2.61
N ASP A 38 -4.75 -6.05 -2.12
CA ASP A 38 -3.76 -5.31 -1.33
C ASP A 38 -3.46 -5.97 0.02
N ALA A 39 -2.24 -5.73 0.49
CA ALA A 39 -1.78 -5.96 1.84
C ALA A 39 -1.01 -4.73 2.33
N HIS A 40 -0.83 -4.61 3.65
CA HIS A 40 0.02 -3.57 4.23
C HIS A 40 0.73 -4.07 5.48
N THR A 41 1.70 -3.29 5.95
CA THR A 41 2.47 -3.60 7.17
C THR A 41 2.70 -2.32 7.96
N ILE A 42 2.40 -2.37 9.27
CA ILE A 42 2.67 -1.29 10.22
C ILE A 42 3.43 -1.88 11.39
N LEU A 43 4.73 -1.60 11.46
CA LEU A 43 5.60 -1.98 12.58
C LEU A 43 6.22 -0.71 13.15
N LEU A 44 5.88 -0.40 14.41
CA LEU A 44 6.36 0.81 15.07
C LEU A 44 7.79 0.66 15.64
N SER A 45 8.32 -0.55 15.61
CA SER A 45 9.66 -0.94 16.06
C SER A 45 10.02 -2.26 15.38
N LEU A 46 11.21 -2.33 14.80
CA LEU A 46 11.80 -3.57 14.27
C LEU A 46 12.47 -4.37 15.40
N GLU A 47 12.70 -5.66 15.19
CA GLU A 47 13.19 -6.57 16.23
C GLU A 47 14.67 -6.30 16.56
N ARG A 48 15.52 -6.24 15.53
CA ARG A 48 16.94 -5.89 15.69
C ARG A 48 17.14 -4.38 15.80
N HIS A 49 16.42 -3.59 14.99
CA HIS A 49 16.55 -2.14 14.95
C HIS A 49 15.38 -1.44 15.69
N GLN A 50 15.38 -1.50 17.02
CA GLN A 50 14.23 -1.06 17.84
C GLN A 50 13.86 0.43 17.71
N ASN A 51 14.79 1.28 17.26
CA ASN A 51 14.53 2.71 16.97
C ASN A 51 13.98 2.95 15.56
N SER A 52 13.79 1.89 14.77
CA SER A 52 13.33 1.96 13.39
C SER A 52 11.95 1.32 13.26
N ALA A 53 11.08 1.97 12.48
CA ALA A 53 9.75 1.49 12.13
C ALA A 53 9.69 1.10 10.64
N PHE A 54 8.77 0.21 10.29
CA PHE A 54 8.50 -0.20 8.90
C PHE A 54 7.04 0.01 8.55
N PHE A 55 6.82 0.71 7.44
CA PHE A 55 5.50 1.02 6.89
C PHE A 55 5.47 0.60 5.43
N GLY A 56 4.50 -0.22 5.02
CA GLY A 56 4.42 -0.67 3.62
C GLY A 56 3.00 -0.90 3.14
N ILE A 57 2.77 -0.68 1.85
CA ILE A 57 1.54 -1.01 1.12
C ILE A 57 1.95 -1.81 -0.12
N PHE A 58 1.26 -2.91 -0.34
CA PHE A 58 1.53 -3.88 -1.39
C PHE A 58 0.24 -4.12 -2.15
N ASP A 59 0.18 -3.65 -3.38
CA ASP A 59 -0.99 -3.72 -4.25
C ASP A 59 -0.87 -4.99 -5.11
N GLY A 60 -1.73 -5.96 -4.84
CA GLY A 60 -1.65 -7.30 -5.43
C GLY A 60 -2.42 -7.39 -6.75
N HIS A 61 -1.95 -8.25 -7.64
CA HIS A 61 -2.66 -8.54 -8.88
C HIS A 61 -2.58 -10.02 -9.25
N SER A 62 -3.65 -10.50 -9.90
CA SER A 62 -3.84 -11.93 -10.24
C SER A 62 -3.90 -12.83 -9.01
N GLY A 63 -4.25 -12.26 -7.86
CA GLY A 63 -4.32 -12.93 -6.56
C GLY A 63 -3.58 -12.16 -5.46
N SER A 64 -3.89 -12.50 -4.20
CA SER A 64 -3.36 -11.80 -3.02
C SER A 64 -2.15 -12.49 -2.37
N LEU A 65 -1.64 -13.59 -2.94
CA LEU A 65 -0.60 -14.39 -2.27
C LEU A 65 0.75 -13.66 -2.26
N CYS A 66 1.09 -13.00 -3.38
CA CYS A 66 2.35 -12.25 -3.48
C CYS A 66 2.37 -11.06 -2.53
N SER A 67 1.34 -10.20 -2.56
CA SER A 67 1.22 -9.02 -1.68
C SER A 67 1.28 -9.41 -0.20
N LYS A 68 0.54 -10.47 0.20
CA LYS A 68 0.57 -11.00 1.58
C LYS A 68 1.93 -11.56 1.96
N TYR A 69 2.60 -12.27 1.05
CA TYR A 69 3.94 -12.81 1.32
C TYR A 69 4.96 -11.68 1.54
N VAL A 70 4.97 -10.67 0.68
CA VAL A 70 5.90 -9.54 0.79
C VAL A 70 5.64 -8.77 2.10
N ALA A 71 4.37 -8.47 2.42
CA ALA A 71 3.99 -7.84 3.68
C ALA A 71 4.51 -8.61 4.91
N GLN A 72 4.49 -9.94 4.87
CA GLN A 72 4.89 -10.79 6.00
C GLN A 72 6.40 -11.02 6.14
N ASN A 73 7.19 -10.84 5.07
CA ASN A 73 8.58 -11.30 5.03
C ASN A 73 9.60 -10.21 4.71
N LEU A 74 9.22 -9.16 3.97
CA LEU A 74 10.16 -8.14 3.53
C LEU A 74 10.86 -7.43 4.70
N HIS A 75 10.07 -6.92 5.65
CA HIS A 75 10.59 -6.23 6.82
C HIS A 75 11.53 -7.12 7.65
N LYS A 76 11.25 -8.42 7.76
CA LYS A 76 12.09 -9.38 8.49
C LYS A 76 13.44 -9.56 7.82
N LYS A 77 13.46 -9.76 6.50
CA LYS A 77 14.71 -9.90 5.74
C LYS A 77 15.58 -8.66 5.88
N LEU A 78 14.98 -7.47 5.73
CA LEU A 78 15.71 -6.21 5.85
C LEU A 78 16.25 -6.00 7.26
N ASP A 79 15.42 -6.21 8.29
CA ASP A 79 15.84 -6.09 9.70
C ASP A 79 16.92 -7.11 10.08
N GLU A 80 16.86 -8.33 9.54
CA GLU A 80 17.83 -9.39 9.79
C GLU A 80 19.17 -9.16 9.08
N LYS A 81 19.21 -8.51 7.92
CA LYS A 81 20.42 -8.49 7.06
C LYS A 81 21.07 -7.12 6.91
N LEU A 82 20.34 -6.01 7.09
CA LEU A 82 20.91 -4.66 7.02
C LEU A 82 21.40 -4.23 8.40
N GLU A 83 22.63 -3.72 8.46
CA GLU A 83 23.12 -2.99 9.65
C GLU A 83 22.89 -1.48 9.50
N ASP A 84 22.89 -0.98 8.26
CA ASP A 84 22.56 0.40 7.90
C ASP A 84 21.54 0.39 6.76
N PHE A 85 20.35 0.93 7.01
CA PHE A 85 19.30 1.02 6.00
C PHE A 85 19.65 1.96 4.83
N ASN A 86 20.72 2.75 4.94
CA ASN A 86 21.24 3.57 3.83
C ASN A 86 22.16 2.79 2.88
N ASP A 87 22.49 1.52 3.15
CA ASP A 87 23.14 0.66 2.17
C ASP A 87 22.14 0.30 1.05
N GLU A 88 21.98 1.24 0.12
CA GLU A 88 21.02 1.14 -0.98
C GLU A 88 21.28 -0.10 -1.85
N LYS A 89 22.56 -0.48 -2.02
CA LYS A 89 22.91 -1.63 -2.83
C LYS A 89 22.41 -2.92 -2.16
N LEU A 90 22.75 -3.12 -0.88
CA LEU A 90 22.32 -4.31 -0.16
C LEU A 90 20.79 -4.32 0.03
N LEU A 91 20.15 -3.17 0.26
CA LEU A 91 18.70 -3.06 0.32
C LEU A 91 18.04 -3.54 -0.97
N LYS A 92 18.52 -3.10 -2.14
CA LYS A 92 18.02 -3.56 -3.44
C LYS A 92 18.21 -5.05 -3.64
N GLU A 93 19.38 -5.58 -3.27
CA GLU A 93 19.68 -7.01 -3.35
C GLU A 93 18.71 -7.84 -2.49
N LEU A 94 18.48 -7.43 -1.24
CA LEU A 94 17.57 -8.13 -0.32
C LEU A 94 16.11 -8.05 -0.73
N VAL A 95 15.65 -6.92 -1.29
CA VAL A 95 14.29 -6.79 -1.83
C VAL A 95 14.08 -7.79 -2.98
N MET A 96 15.06 -7.90 -3.89
CA MET A 96 15.02 -8.88 -4.98
C MET A 96 15.19 -10.33 -4.48
N GLU A 97 15.88 -10.54 -3.37
CA GLU A 97 15.98 -11.87 -2.73
C GLU A 97 14.63 -12.31 -2.15
N VAL A 98 13.88 -11.43 -1.47
CA VAL A 98 12.53 -11.74 -0.96
C VAL A 98 11.58 -12.14 -2.10
N ASP A 99 11.69 -11.46 -3.22
CA ASP A 99 10.96 -11.78 -4.44
C ASP A 99 11.36 -13.15 -5.02
N GLN A 100 12.64 -13.45 -5.06
CA GLN A 100 13.14 -14.76 -5.49
C GLN A 100 12.71 -15.88 -4.53
N ASP A 101 12.67 -15.63 -3.21
CA ASP A 101 12.15 -16.57 -2.21
C ASP A 101 10.66 -16.88 -2.45
N PHE A 102 9.85 -15.88 -2.82
CA PHE A 102 8.46 -16.09 -3.22
C PHE A 102 8.34 -16.98 -4.46
N LEU A 103 9.17 -16.71 -5.47
CA LEU A 103 9.21 -17.52 -6.69
C LEU A 103 9.69 -18.95 -6.40
N ASP A 104 10.70 -19.16 -5.58
CA ASP A 104 11.23 -20.51 -5.37
C ASP A 104 10.43 -21.34 -4.35
N SER A 105 9.51 -20.70 -3.61
CA SER A 105 8.61 -21.37 -2.67
C SER A 105 7.79 -22.49 -3.33
N GLU A 106 7.87 -23.70 -2.77
CA GLU A 106 7.08 -24.85 -3.24
C GLU A 106 5.57 -24.58 -3.16
N VAL A 107 5.14 -23.72 -2.23
CA VAL A 107 3.74 -23.36 -2.01
C VAL A 107 3.23 -22.39 -3.08
N TYR A 108 4.08 -21.46 -3.52
CA TYR A 108 3.68 -20.36 -4.42
C TYR A 108 4.19 -20.54 -5.85
N ARG A 109 5.10 -21.47 -6.12
CA ARG A 109 5.82 -21.53 -7.40
C ARG A 109 4.95 -21.66 -8.66
N ASN A 110 3.74 -22.21 -8.53
CA ASN A 110 2.81 -22.38 -9.64
C ASN A 110 1.71 -21.31 -9.67
N LYS A 111 1.96 -20.17 -9.03
CA LYS A 111 1.04 -19.04 -8.95
C LYS A 111 1.60 -17.87 -9.75
N ASP A 112 0.72 -17.22 -10.50
CA ASP A 112 1.03 -16.03 -11.30
C ASP A 112 0.73 -14.74 -10.55
N ASP A 113 0.45 -14.81 -9.24
CA ASP A 113 0.29 -13.66 -8.36
C ASP A 113 1.51 -12.73 -8.48
N GLY A 114 1.22 -11.43 -8.58
CA GLY A 114 2.21 -10.38 -8.49
C GLY A 114 1.77 -9.29 -7.51
N SER A 115 2.67 -8.35 -7.26
CA SER A 115 2.37 -7.22 -6.41
C SER A 115 3.24 -6.02 -6.76
N ALA A 116 2.64 -4.86 -6.96
CA ALA A 116 3.34 -3.60 -6.72
C ALA A 116 3.58 -3.42 -5.21
N GLY A 117 4.59 -2.64 -4.83
CA GLY A 117 4.91 -2.42 -3.43
C GLY A 117 5.67 -1.13 -3.18
N ILE A 118 5.25 -0.43 -2.14
CA ILE A 118 5.97 0.72 -1.56
C ILE A 118 6.23 0.45 -0.09
N PHE A 119 7.38 0.91 0.40
CA PHE A 119 7.65 0.90 1.83
C PHE A 119 8.56 2.04 2.28
N THR A 120 8.47 2.36 3.56
CA THR A 120 9.35 3.30 4.26
C THR A 120 9.91 2.62 5.50
N ILE A 121 11.23 2.71 5.66
CA ILE A 121 11.91 2.48 6.95
C ILE A 121 12.18 3.84 7.58
N ALA A 122 11.65 4.07 8.79
CA ALA A 122 11.78 5.33 9.50
C ALA A 122 12.60 5.14 10.78
N THR A 123 13.80 5.72 10.84
CA THR A 123 14.70 5.60 11.99
C THR A 123 14.71 6.89 12.79
N HIS A 124 14.29 6.84 14.06
CA HIS A 124 14.31 7.99 14.95
C HIS A 124 15.69 8.18 15.59
N ASN A 125 16.23 9.40 15.49
CA ASN A 125 17.46 9.79 16.17
C ASN A 125 17.13 10.50 17.49
N ASN A 126 17.45 9.85 18.62
CA ASN A 126 17.15 10.35 19.95
C ASN A 126 17.88 11.66 20.32
N GLU A 127 19.02 11.96 19.71
CA GLU A 127 19.80 13.17 20.00
C GLU A 127 19.25 14.36 19.21
N THR A 128 19.04 14.20 17.91
CA THR A 128 18.59 15.29 17.03
C THR A 128 17.06 15.46 17.02
N LYS A 129 16.31 14.45 17.50
CA LYS A 129 14.84 14.35 17.40
C LYS A 129 14.32 14.35 15.95
N LEU A 130 15.20 14.03 14.99
CA LEU A 130 14.86 13.89 13.58
C LEU A 130 14.64 12.42 13.23
N TYR A 131 14.01 12.20 12.08
CA TYR A 131 13.75 10.88 11.53
C TYR A 131 14.40 10.76 10.17
N SER A 132 15.22 9.74 9.97
CA SER A 132 15.77 9.39 8.66
C SER A 132 14.83 8.38 8.00
N LEU A 133 14.34 8.72 6.81
CA LEU A 133 13.43 7.89 6.04
C LEU A 133 14.17 7.29 4.84
N VAL A 134 14.04 5.99 4.67
CA VAL A 134 14.42 5.26 3.46
C VAL A 134 13.13 4.80 2.79
N ASN A 135 12.75 5.47 1.70
CA ASN A 135 11.54 5.16 0.94
C ASN A 135 11.91 4.31 -0.27
N ALA A 136 11.16 3.27 -0.55
CA ALA A 136 11.40 2.38 -1.68
C ALA A 136 10.11 2.14 -2.49
N ASN A 137 10.24 2.11 -3.82
CA ASN A 137 9.13 1.88 -4.74
C ASN A 137 9.41 0.73 -5.71
N ILE A 138 8.43 -0.16 -5.85
CA ILE A 138 8.36 -1.25 -6.83
C ILE A 138 6.94 -1.26 -7.42
N GLY A 139 6.60 -0.28 -8.23
CA GLY A 139 5.35 -0.27 -9.01
C GLY A 139 4.80 1.13 -9.14
N ASP A 140 3.49 1.27 -9.08
CA ASP A 140 2.74 2.52 -9.26
C ASP A 140 1.92 2.95 -8.03
N SER A 141 2.05 2.24 -6.91
CA SER A 141 1.76 2.78 -5.58
C SER A 141 2.69 3.97 -5.27
N ARG A 142 2.24 4.90 -4.40
CA ARG A 142 2.98 6.15 -4.15
C ARG A 142 3.20 6.47 -2.68
N ILE A 143 4.38 7.01 -2.40
CA ILE A 143 4.72 7.66 -1.14
C ILE A 143 4.83 9.16 -1.39
N VAL A 144 4.13 9.94 -0.57
CA VAL A 144 4.14 11.40 -0.61
C VAL A 144 4.48 11.94 0.77
N LEU A 145 5.48 12.81 0.85
CA LEU A 145 5.82 13.54 2.06
C LEU A 145 5.07 14.88 2.07
N ALA A 146 4.26 15.10 3.10
CA ALA A 146 3.76 16.42 3.44
C ALA A 146 4.75 17.09 4.39
N LYS A 147 5.59 17.97 3.84
CA LYS A 147 6.60 18.73 4.58
C LYS A 147 5.96 19.98 5.17
N LYS A 148 5.97 20.11 6.50
CA LYS A 148 5.40 21.28 7.19
C LYS A 148 6.17 22.54 6.81
N LYS A 149 5.43 23.60 6.47
CA LYS A 149 5.96 24.95 6.25
C LYS A 149 5.40 25.91 7.31
N GLU A 150 5.77 27.19 7.23
CA GLU A 150 5.18 28.23 8.09
C GLU A 150 3.65 28.25 7.95
N GLU A 151 3.17 28.15 6.70
CA GLU A 151 1.76 28.04 6.36
C GLU A 151 1.49 26.73 5.59
N GLY A 152 0.80 25.79 6.23
CA GLY A 152 0.38 24.54 5.61
C GLY A 152 1.53 23.55 5.33
N TYR A 153 1.43 22.87 4.19
CA TYR A 153 2.28 21.74 3.82
C TYR A 153 2.73 21.85 2.37
N GLU A 154 4.01 21.58 2.11
CA GLU A 154 4.55 21.32 0.78
C GLU A 154 4.46 19.83 0.48
N THR A 155 3.90 19.49 -0.68
CA THR A 155 3.83 18.13 -1.18
C THR A 155 5.16 17.76 -1.86
N ILE A 156 5.87 16.77 -1.32
CA ILE A 156 7.11 16.25 -1.91
C ILE A 156 6.85 14.82 -2.37
N PRO A 157 6.91 14.51 -3.69
CA PRO A 157 6.85 13.14 -4.17
C PRO A 157 8.10 12.38 -3.70
N CYS A 158 7.92 11.24 -3.03
CA CYS A 158 9.04 10.37 -2.64
C CYS A 158 9.23 9.21 -3.62
N THR A 159 8.27 8.97 -4.52
CA THR A 159 8.31 7.88 -5.50
C THR A 159 7.70 8.30 -6.83
N ASP A 160 8.24 7.73 -7.91
CA ASP A 160 7.75 7.84 -9.28
C ASP A 160 7.25 6.47 -9.77
N ASP A 161 6.12 6.47 -10.48
CA ASP A 161 5.46 5.23 -10.91
C ASP A 161 6.29 4.48 -11.96
N HIS A 162 6.44 3.17 -11.79
CA HIS A 162 7.13 2.30 -12.71
C HIS A 162 6.19 1.78 -13.81
N LYS A 163 6.06 2.59 -14.87
CA LYS A 163 5.25 2.24 -16.05
C LYS A 163 6.14 1.70 -17.18
N PRO A 164 5.67 0.69 -17.96
CA PRO A 164 6.40 0.18 -19.13
C PRO A 164 6.76 1.23 -20.17
N THR A 165 6.04 2.35 -20.22
CA THR A 165 6.29 3.47 -21.14
C THR A 165 7.41 4.41 -20.70
N ASN A 166 7.86 4.33 -19.44
CA ASN A 166 8.99 5.13 -18.96
C ASN A 166 10.26 4.74 -19.73
N GLU A 167 11.08 5.72 -20.08
CA GLU A 167 12.19 5.50 -21.02
C GLU A 167 13.18 4.43 -20.53
N ALA A 168 13.60 4.50 -19.26
CA ALA A 168 14.53 3.53 -18.66
C ALA A 168 13.91 2.14 -18.56
N GLU A 169 12.64 2.06 -18.19
CA GLU A 169 11.88 0.81 -18.05
C GLU A 169 11.72 0.11 -19.41
N ARG A 170 11.32 0.87 -20.44
CA ARG A 170 11.19 0.39 -21.82
C ARG A 170 12.52 -0.14 -22.35
N LYS A 171 13.61 0.58 -22.13
CA LYS A 171 14.96 0.14 -22.52
C LYS A 171 15.34 -1.18 -21.86
N ARG A 172 15.10 -1.34 -20.55
CA ARG A 172 15.33 -2.60 -19.83
C ARG A 172 14.49 -3.74 -20.41
N ILE A 173 13.19 -3.52 -20.61
CA ILE A 173 12.26 -4.52 -21.16
C ILE A 173 12.73 -5.01 -22.54
N GLU A 174 13.08 -4.09 -23.44
CA GLU A 174 13.54 -4.41 -24.79
C GLU A 174 14.91 -5.10 -24.79
N ALA A 175 15.84 -4.67 -23.92
CA ALA A 175 17.14 -5.33 -23.74
C ALA A 175 17.01 -6.76 -23.18
N ALA A 176 15.99 -7.02 -22.37
CA ALA A 176 15.65 -8.36 -21.88
C ALA A 176 14.91 -9.23 -22.92
N GLY A 177 14.76 -8.76 -24.17
CA GLY A 177 14.06 -9.47 -25.25
C GLY A 177 12.53 -9.42 -25.12
N GLY A 178 11.99 -8.50 -24.32
CA GLY A 178 10.57 -8.19 -24.25
C GLY A 178 10.16 -7.05 -25.18
N SER A 179 8.93 -6.60 -25.04
CA SER A 179 8.34 -5.51 -25.81
C SER A 179 7.36 -4.69 -24.95
N VAL A 180 7.09 -3.46 -25.35
CA VAL A 180 6.04 -2.63 -24.74
C VAL A 180 4.92 -2.44 -25.76
N GLN A 181 3.75 -3.02 -25.48
CA GLN A 181 2.59 -3.01 -26.37
C GLN A 181 1.37 -2.51 -25.58
N LEU A 182 0.68 -1.48 -26.08
CA LEU A 182 -0.48 -0.88 -25.40
C LEU A 182 -0.17 -0.54 -23.92
N SER A 183 1.00 0.06 -23.68
CA SER A 183 1.52 0.41 -22.34
C SER A 183 1.72 -0.78 -21.40
N ARG A 184 1.85 -2.00 -21.93
CA ARG A 184 2.05 -3.24 -21.17
C ARG A 184 3.32 -3.98 -21.58
N VAL A 185 3.99 -4.61 -20.62
CA VAL A 185 5.11 -5.53 -20.87
C VAL A 185 4.58 -6.77 -21.59
N ASP A 186 5.10 -7.04 -22.79
CA ASP A 186 4.67 -8.11 -23.68
C ASP A 186 3.15 -8.16 -23.91
N GLY A 187 2.48 -7.00 -23.85
CA GLY A 187 1.02 -6.88 -23.95
C GLY A 187 0.23 -7.39 -22.75
N GLN A 188 0.91 -7.81 -21.67
CA GLN A 188 0.30 -8.50 -20.52
C GLN A 188 0.17 -7.60 -19.29
N LEU A 189 1.28 -7.11 -18.73
CA LEU A 189 1.29 -6.41 -17.44
C LEU A 189 1.47 -4.89 -17.60
N ALA A 190 0.64 -4.10 -16.92
CA ALA A 190 0.69 -2.63 -16.98
C ALA A 190 1.77 -1.99 -16.08
N LEU A 191 2.50 -2.82 -15.33
CA LEU A 191 3.62 -2.48 -14.47
C LEU A 191 4.93 -2.91 -15.12
N SER A 192 5.98 -2.09 -15.00
CA SER A 192 7.33 -2.52 -15.37
C SER A 192 8.10 -3.12 -14.20
N ARG A 193 7.72 -2.82 -12.95
CA ARG A 193 8.32 -3.38 -11.75
C ARG A 193 7.25 -3.95 -10.83
N ALA A 194 7.50 -5.14 -10.31
CA ALA A 194 6.61 -5.86 -9.41
C ALA A 194 7.35 -7.03 -8.73
N PHE A 195 6.86 -7.44 -7.57
CA PHE A 195 7.11 -8.75 -6.99
C PHE A 195 6.27 -9.81 -7.72
N GLY A 196 6.69 -11.08 -7.70
CA GLY A 196 5.92 -12.17 -8.32
C GLY A 196 6.03 -12.22 -9.85
N ASP A 197 4.92 -12.31 -10.59
CA ASP A 197 4.90 -12.24 -12.06
C ASP A 197 5.92 -13.15 -12.77
N ARG A 198 6.04 -14.41 -12.32
CA ARG A 198 7.11 -15.35 -12.74
C ARG A 198 7.38 -15.32 -14.25
N MET A 199 6.32 -15.42 -15.05
CA MET A 199 6.44 -15.55 -16.50
C MET A 199 7.07 -14.33 -17.16
N LEU A 200 6.96 -13.15 -16.54
CA LEU A 200 7.54 -11.90 -17.02
C LEU A 200 8.93 -11.62 -16.43
N LYS A 201 9.46 -12.51 -15.60
CA LYS A 201 10.84 -12.45 -15.10
C LYS A 201 11.85 -13.17 -16.00
N HIS A 202 11.43 -13.71 -17.14
CA HIS A 202 12.31 -14.35 -18.12
C HIS A 202 13.04 -13.35 -19.03
N PRO A 203 14.26 -13.67 -19.51
CA PRO A 203 15.00 -14.93 -19.26
C PRO A 203 15.73 -14.92 -17.91
N MET A 204 15.70 -16.06 -17.20
CA MET A 204 16.34 -16.24 -15.89
C MET A 204 17.88 -16.18 -15.92
N SER A 205 18.47 -16.20 -17.13
CA SER A 205 19.90 -15.98 -17.33
C SER A 205 20.36 -14.55 -17.08
N LEU A 206 19.43 -13.58 -17.07
CA LEU A 206 19.73 -12.20 -16.71
C LEU A 206 19.67 -12.00 -15.18
N PRO A 207 20.51 -11.09 -14.64
CA PRO A 207 20.39 -10.64 -13.26
C PRO A 207 18.95 -10.17 -12.95
N PRO A 208 18.43 -10.37 -11.72
CA PRO A 208 17.07 -9.96 -11.37
C PRO A 208 16.71 -8.51 -11.72
N ALA A 209 17.65 -7.58 -11.59
CA ALA A 209 17.48 -6.17 -11.91
C ALA A 209 17.29 -5.88 -13.42
N ASP A 210 17.76 -6.79 -14.29
CA ASP A 210 17.79 -6.59 -15.74
C ASP A 210 16.67 -7.37 -16.47
N ARG A 211 15.78 -8.03 -15.73
CA ARG A 211 14.64 -8.79 -16.28
C ARG A 211 13.53 -7.86 -16.79
N LYS A 212 12.63 -8.38 -17.64
CA LYS A 212 11.54 -7.56 -18.22
C LYS A 212 10.69 -6.91 -17.13
N VAL A 213 10.21 -7.71 -16.18
CA VAL A 213 9.66 -7.25 -14.90
C VAL A 213 10.66 -7.56 -13.80
N THR A 214 10.95 -6.57 -12.96
CA THR A 214 11.92 -6.67 -11.86
C THR A 214 11.32 -6.16 -10.56
N SER A 215 11.78 -6.73 -9.44
CA SER A 215 11.49 -6.25 -8.09
C SER A 215 12.54 -5.26 -7.58
N ASN A 216 13.50 -4.85 -8.42
CA ASN A 216 14.52 -3.85 -8.06
C ASN A 216 13.87 -2.49 -7.71
N PRO A 217 13.96 -2.01 -6.45
CA PRO A 217 13.31 -0.77 -6.07
C PRO A 217 14.08 0.46 -6.54
N ASP A 218 13.35 1.55 -6.77
CA ASP A 218 13.93 2.89 -6.66
C ASP A 218 13.88 3.32 -5.19
N VAL A 219 14.95 4.00 -4.73
CA VAL A 219 15.13 4.38 -3.32
C VAL A 219 15.28 5.89 -3.20
N PHE A 220 14.56 6.49 -2.25
CA PHE A 220 14.59 7.93 -1.97
C PHE A 220 14.74 8.18 -0.46
N ASN A 221 15.88 8.75 -0.08
CA ASN A 221 16.19 9.04 1.32
C ASN A 221 15.89 10.49 1.66
N VAL A 222 15.26 10.73 2.81
CA VAL A 222 14.93 12.08 3.27
C VAL A 222 14.92 12.15 4.81
N VAL A 223 15.28 13.30 5.36
CA VAL A 223 15.21 13.58 6.80
C VAL A 223 13.98 14.44 7.09
N VAL A 224 13.20 14.03 8.08
CA VAL A 224 11.97 14.70 8.49
C VAL A 224 11.99 15.01 9.99
N SER A 225 11.13 15.94 10.39
CA SER A 225 10.98 16.39 11.77
C SER A 225 9.54 16.27 12.22
N SER A 226 9.31 16.44 13.52
CA SER A 226 7.95 16.51 14.05
C SER A 226 7.11 17.58 13.34
N GLY A 227 5.87 17.22 13.02
CA GLY A 227 4.92 18.04 12.26
C GLY A 227 4.84 17.69 10.77
N ASP A 228 5.87 17.05 10.20
CA ASP A 228 5.79 16.40 8.89
C ASP A 228 4.94 15.12 8.98
N PHE A 229 4.39 14.68 7.85
CA PHE A 229 3.77 13.35 7.76
C PHE A 229 3.96 12.71 6.39
N LEU A 230 3.99 11.38 6.35
CA LEU A 230 3.92 10.61 5.10
C LEU A 230 2.50 10.18 4.82
N PHE A 231 2.16 10.15 3.53
CA PHE A 231 1.00 9.47 2.99
C PHE A 231 1.46 8.37 2.03
N LEU A 232 1.11 7.13 2.33
CA LEU A 232 1.34 5.97 1.46
C LEU A 232 -0.01 5.50 0.93
N ALA A 233 -0.10 5.18 -0.35
CA ALA A 233 -1.31 4.64 -0.94
C ALA A 233 -1.04 3.81 -2.21
N CYS A 234 -1.92 2.84 -2.47
CA CYS A 234 -1.96 2.13 -3.76
C CYS A 234 -2.52 3.01 -4.89
N ASP A 235 -2.49 2.50 -6.12
CA ASP A 235 -2.89 3.29 -7.29
C ASP A 235 -4.39 3.59 -7.32
N GLY A 236 -5.25 2.82 -6.63
CA GLY A 236 -6.68 3.06 -6.50
C GLY A 236 -7.06 4.44 -5.93
N ILE A 237 -6.12 5.12 -5.25
CA ILE A 237 -6.27 6.51 -4.78
C ILE A 237 -5.96 7.54 -5.88
N TYR A 238 -5.10 7.17 -6.83
CA TYR A 238 -4.52 8.05 -7.84
C TYR A 238 -5.01 7.75 -9.27
N GLU A 239 -5.72 6.64 -9.49
CA GLU A 239 -6.21 6.25 -10.80
C GLU A 239 -7.22 7.26 -11.37
N GLY A 240 -7.30 7.36 -12.70
CA GLY A 240 -8.40 8.08 -13.37
C GLY A 240 -8.67 9.52 -12.94
N ASP A 241 -7.62 10.29 -12.62
CA ASP A 241 -7.69 11.67 -12.10
C ASP A 241 -8.45 11.83 -10.77
N VAL A 242 -8.64 10.75 -10.00
CA VAL A 242 -9.32 10.75 -8.69
C VAL A 242 -8.64 11.72 -7.70
N PHE A 243 -7.34 11.53 -7.48
CA PHE A 243 -6.50 12.49 -6.79
C PHE A 243 -5.16 12.67 -7.50
N SER A 244 -4.71 13.93 -7.59
CA SER A 244 -3.29 14.24 -7.69
C SER A 244 -2.63 14.21 -6.31
N ARG A 245 -1.30 14.06 -6.27
CA ARG A 245 -0.49 14.12 -5.03
C ARG A 245 -0.83 15.37 -4.20
N ASP A 246 -0.92 16.54 -4.83
CA ASP A 246 -1.27 17.78 -4.12
C ASP A 246 -2.70 17.80 -3.60
N SER A 247 -3.65 17.35 -4.41
CA SER A 247 -5.05 17.40 -4.02
C SER A 247 -5.39 16.44 -2.87
N VAL A 248 -4.73 15.27 -2.79
CA VAL A 248 -4.91 14.34 -1.66
C VAL A 248 -4.28 14.89 -0.38
N ILE A 249 -3.08 15.48 -0.45
CA ILE A 249 -2.46 16.11 0.74
C ILE A 249 -3.31 17.28 1.22
N LYS A 250 -3.81 18.14 0.33
CA LYS A 250 -4.75 19.22 0.70
C LYS A 250 -6.00 18.68 1.38
N PHE A 251 -6.61 17.62 0.83
CA PHE A 251 -7.78 17.00 1.42
C PHE A 251 -7.49 16.45 2.83
N ILE A 252 -6.38 15.73 3.00
CA ILE A 252 -5.94 15.19 4.31
C ILE A 252 -5.75 16.33 5.32
N VAL A 253 -5.07 17.42 4.93
CA VAL A 253 -4.83 18.56 5.82
C VAL A 253 -6.13 19.24 6.26
N GLU A 254 -7.11 19.36 5.37
CA GLU A 254 -8.44 19.86 5.76
C GLU A 254 -9.14 18.91 6.74
N LYS A 255 -9.10 17.59 6.50
CA LYS A 255 -9.70 16.59 7.37
C LYS A 255 -9.05 16.46 8.74
N LEU A 256 -7.75 16.70 8.84
CA LEU A 256 -7.03 16.77 10.11
C LEU A 256 -7.44 17.97 10.98
N LYS A 257 -8.15 18.97 10.44
CA LYS A 257 -8.77 20.04 11.24
C LYS A 257 -10.08 19.59 11.91
N GLU A 258 -10.75 18.59 11.34
CA GLU A 258 -12.04 18.07 11.80
C GLU A 258 -11.86 16.96 12.85
N THR A 259 -10.79 16.16 12.74
CA THR A 259 -10.52 15.02 13.64
C THR A 259 -9.02 14.79 13.83
N ASN A 260 -8.62 14.24 14.98
CA ASN A 260 -7.26 13.77 15.26
C ASN A 260 -7.07 12.26 15.00
N ASP A 261 -8.09 11.60 14.47
CA ASP A 261 -8.08 10.17 14.14
C ASP A 261 -7.62 9.95 12.71
N LEU A 262 -6.35 9.57 12.55
CA LEU A 262 -5.71 9.36 11.26
C LEU A 262 -6.37 8.23 10.45
N ALA A 263 -6.90 7.20 11.11
CA ALA A 263 -7.55 6.08 10.42
C ALA A 263 -8.90 6.52 9.83
N VAL A 264 -9.63 7.38 10.53
CA VAL A 264 -10.84 8.04 10.01
C VAL A 264 -10.49 8.96 8.84
N VAL A 265 -9.40 9.73 8.90
CA VAL A 265 -8.96 10.55 7.76
C VAL A 265 -8.61 9.68 6.56
N CYS A 266 -7.91 8.56 6.74
CA CYS A 266 -7.68 7.59 5.66
C CYS A 266 -9.00 7.07 5.08
N ALA A 267 -9.97 6.68 5.92
CA ALA A 267 -11.28 6.22 5.49
C ALA A 267 -12.03 7.29 4.66
N GLN A 268 -11.96 8.56 5.07
CA GLN A 268 -12.54 9.68 4.32
C GLN A 268 -11.86 9.88 2.95
N VAL A 269 -10.55 9.63 2.84
CA VAL A 269 -9.86 9.61 1.54
C VAL A 269 -10.43 8.50 0.65
N LEU A 270 -10.63 7.28 1.19
CA LEU A 270 -11.18 6.16 0.42
C LEU A 270 -12.61 6.47 -0.07
N ASP A 271 -13.46 7.04 0.80
CA ASP A 271 -14.82 7.43 0.43
C ASP A 271 -14.84 8.49 -0.67
N GLU A 272 -13.93 9.47 -0.59
CA GLU A 272 -13.81 10.49 -1.61
C GLU A 272 -13.31 9.89 -2.95
N CYS A 273 -12.39 8.92 -2.90
CA CYS A 273 -11.94 8.20 -4.10
C CYS A 273 -13.09 7.44 -4.78
N LEU A 274 -13.89 6.72 -3.99
CA LEU A 274 -15.05 5.98 -4.49
C LEU A 274 -16.08 6.93 -5.13
N LYS A 275 -16.35 8.08 -4.51
CA LYS A 275 -17.25 9.12 -5.05
C LYS A 275 -16.73 9.70 -6.36
N ARG A 276 -15.42 9.85 -6.50
CA ARG A 276 -14.76 10.34 -7.72
C ARG A 276 -14.61 9.29 -8.81
N GLY A 277 -15.05 8.06 -8.56
CA GLY A 277 -15.15 7.01 -9.56
C GLY A 277 -14.02 6.01 -9.57
N SER A 278 -13.19 5.95 -8.51
CA SER A 278 -12.26 4.83 -8.32
C SER A 278 -13.02 3.51 -8.34
N ARG A 279 -12.52 2.56 -9.13
CA ARG A 279 -13.07 1.20 -9.29
C ARG A 279 -12.11 0.12 -8.81
N ASP A 280 -11.01 0.51 -8.17
CA ASP A 280 -10.02 -0.41 -7.64
C ASP A 280 -10.20 -0.76 -6.16
N ASN A 281 -9.38 -1.70 -5.68
CA ASN A 281 -9.02 -1.80 -4.28
C ASN A 281 -8.32 -0.51 -3.85
N MET A 282 -8.52 -0.14 -2.59
CA MET A 282 -7.92 1.08 -2.06
C MET A 282 -7.34 0.83 -0.66
N SER A 283 -6.07 1.14 -0.49
CA SER A 283 -5.35 1.13 0.77
C SER A 283 -4.59 2.44 0.94
N ALA A 284 -4.69 3.04 2.13
CA ALA A 284 -4.06 4.31 2.45
C ALA A 284 -3.52 4.31 3.88
N MET A 285 -2.40 4.99 4.11
CA MET A 285 -1.74 5.10 5.41
C MET A 285 -1.17 6.51 5.61
N ILE A 286 -1.43 7.08 6.79
CA ILE A 286 -0.82 8.33 7.27
C ILE A 286 0.14 8.01 8.42
N VAL A 287 1.39 8.45 8.31
CA VAL A 287 2.41 8.32 9.35
C VAL A 287 2.83 9.70 9.83
N GLN A 288 2.53 10.04 11.08
CA GLN A 288 3.03 11.24 11.74
C GLN A 288 4.24 10.93 12.63
N PHE A 289 5.24 11.81 12.58
CA PHE A 289 6.52 11.68 13.29
C PHE A 289 6.47 12.40 14.65
N GLN A 290 5.62 11.90 15.54
CA GLN A 290 5.36 12.49 16.86
C GLN A 290 4.88 11.41 17.83
N ASP A 291 4.86 11.75 19.12
CA ASP A 291 4.30 10.87 20.15
C ASP A 291 2.83 10.53 19.82
N GLY A 292 2.59 9.22 19.68
CA GLY A 292 1.29 8.61 19.44
C GLY A 292 0.96 7.57 20.51
N SER A 293 1.55 7.66 21.71
CA SER A 293 1.30 6.71 22.80
C SER A 293 -0.17 6.68 23.24
N ASP A 294 -0.92 7.74 22.95
CA ASP A 294 -2.38 7.86 23.14
C ASP A 294 -3.21 7.26 21.98
N TYR A 295 -2.56 6.81 20.91
CA TYR A 295 -3.19 6.43 19.65
C TYR A 295 -2.99 4.97 19.30
N HIS A 296 -3.66 4.09 20.03
CA HIS A 296 -3.58 2.66 19.82
C HIS A 296 -4.97 2.03 19.89
N SER A 297 -5.20 1.02 19.05
CA SER A 297 -6.30 0.08 19.23
C SER A 297 -5.79 -1.36 19.21
N ASP A 298 -6.24 -2.14 20.20
CA ASP A 298 -5.92 -3.57 20.33
C ASP A 298 -6.45 -4.37 19.14
N LYS A 299 -7.57 -3.94 18.56
CA LYS A 299 -8.21 -4.56 17.40
C LYS A 299 -8.42 -3.54 16.29
N ASN A 300 -8.31 -3.99 15.06
CA ASN A 300 -8.69 -3.18 13.91
C ASN A 300 -10.21 -2.95 13.94
N GLU A 301 -10.64 -1.77 13.58
CA GLU A 301 -12.06 -1.42 13.56
C GLU A 301 -12.66 -1.78 12.20
N TYR A 302 -13.75 -2.53 12.22
CA TYR A 302 -14.53 -2.82 11.02
C TYR A 302 -15.69 -1.82 10.91
N VAL A 303 -15.71 -1.06 9.83
CA VAL A 303 -16.78 -0.09 9.54
C VAL A 303 -17.58 -0.64 8.36
N PRO A 304 -18.75 -1.28 8.60
CA PRO A 304 -19.51 -1.90 7.53
C PRO A 304 -20.14 -0.85 6.61
N GLY A 305 -20.15 -1.14 5.31
CA GLY A 305 -20.86 -0.35 4.30
C GLY A 305 -22.30 -0.84 4.06
N PRO A 306 -23.05 -0.17 3.18
CA PRO A 306 -24.38 -0.61 2.74
C PRO A 306 -24.36 -2.03 2.20
N TYR A 307 -25.46 -2.76 2.40
CA TYR A 307 -25.63 -4.13 1.91
C TYR A 307 -26.80 -4.24 0.94
N HIS A 308 -26.56 -4.89 -0.20
CA HIS A 308 -27.50 -5.04 -1.31
C HIS A 308 -27.95 -6.51 -1.48
N THR A 309 -29.23 -6.69 -1.80
CA THR A 309 -29.89 -8.02 -1.86
C THR A 309 -30.66 -8.27 -3.15
N GLU A 310 -30.39 -7.48 -4.18
CA GLU A 310 -31.11 -7.57 -5.45
C GLU A 310 -30.61 -8.75 -6.29
N GLU A 311 -31.44 -9.20 -7.24
CA GLU A 311 -31.07 -10.26 -8.17
C GLU A 311 -29.85 -9.82 -9.01
N GLY A 312 -28.75 -10.58 -8.93
CA GLY A 312 -27.48 -10.24 -9.57
C GLY A 312 -26.35 -9.84 -8.62
N ASP A 313 -26.66 -9.55 -7.34
CA ASP A 313 -25.65 -9.13 -6.34
C ASP A 313 -24.82 -10.27 -5.74
N GLY A 314 -24.91 -11.51 -6.25
CA GLY A 314 -24.26 -12.68 -5.64
C GLY A 314 -22.75 -12.50 -5.40
N LYS A 315 -22.02 -11.97 -6.38
CA LYS A 315 -20.58 -11.68 -6.24
C LYS A 315 -20.30 -10.58 -5.21
N PHE A 316 -21.14 -9.54 -5.16
CA PHE A 316 -21.02 -8.48 -4.17
C PHE A 316 -21.23 -9.04 -2.76
N GLN A 317 -22.25 -9.89 -2.58
CA GLN A 317 -22.55 -10.51 -1.29
C GLN A 317 -21.44 -11.45 -0.82
N GLU A 318 -20.84 -12.20 -1.73
CA GLU A 318 -19.68 -13.06 -1.44
C GLU A 318 -18.47 -12.22 -1.01
N ALA A 319 -18.16 -11.14 -1.74
CA ALA A 319 -17.07 -10.23 -1.39
C ALA A 319 -17.29 -9.55 -0.03
N TYR A 320 -18.48 -8.98 0.20
CA TYR A 320 -18.86 -8.36 1.48
C TYR A 320 -18.76 -9.35 2.65
N LYS A 321 -19.27 -10.57 2.46
CA LYS A 321 -19.20 -11.61 3.50
C LYS A 321 -17.75 -11.99 3.81
N LYS A 322 -16.89 -12.10 2.79
CA LYS A 322 -15.47 -12.41 2.97
C LYS A 322 -14.76 -11.29 3.74
N ASP A 323 -14.99 -10.05 3.37
CA ASP A 323 -14.47 -8.85 4.03
C ASP A 323 -14.85 -8.78 5.53
N ALA A 324 -16.13 -9.03 5.84
CA ALA A 324 -16.60 -9.12 7.23
C ALA A 324 -15.93 -10.26 8.02
N LEU A 325 -15.82 -11.45 7.41
CA LEU A 325 -15.21 -12.63 8.05
C LEU A 325 -13.72 -12.44 8.31
N GLU A 326 -12.98 -11.85 7.37
CA GLU A 326 -11.55 -11.52 7.55
C GLU A 326 -11.35 -10.49 8.67
N SER A 327 -12.36 -9.64 8.92
CA SER A 327 -12.40 -8.69 10.03
C SER A 327 -12.90 -9.29 11.36
N GLY A 328 -13.24 -10.59 11.39
CA GLY A 328 -13.70 -11.30 12.58
C GLY A 328 -15.19 -11.18 12.88
N TYR A 329 -16.01 -10.78 11.89
CA TYR A 329 -17.46 -10.65 12.01
C TYR A 329 -18.18 -11.67 11.11
N THR A 330 -19.26 -12.25 11.63
CA THR A 330 -20.25 -12.92 10.77
C THR A 330 -21.01 -11.88 9.93
N LEU A 331 -21.68 -12.32 8.87
CA LEU A 331 -22.50 -11.42 8.05
C LEU A 331 -23.60 -10.77 8.90
N GLU A 332 -24.28 -11.54 9.75
CA GLU A 332 -25.34 -11.03 10.62
C GLU A 332 -24.82 -9.92 11.55
N GLN A 333 -23.66 -10.13 12.18
CA GLN A 333 -23.02 -9.12 13.04
C GLN A 333 -22.63 -7.85 12.28
N ALA A 334 -22.10 -7.99 11.06
CA ALA A 334 -21.76 -6.84 10.22
C ALA A 334 -23.01 -6.00 9.87
N LEU A 335 -24.13 -6.66 9.53
CA LEU A 335 -25.39 -5.98 9.21
C LEU A 335 -26.02 -5.30 10.43
N GLU A 336 -25.94 -5.91 11.61
CA GLU A 336 -26.36 -5.27 12.86
C GLU A 336 -25.53 -4.03 13.19
N LEU A 337 -24.20 -4.14 13.02
CA LEU A 337 -23.27 -3.03 13.22
C LEU A 337 -23.57 -1.87 12.26
N TYR A 338 -23.85 -2.16 10.99
CA TYR A 338 -24.25 -1.15 10.01
C TYR A 338 -25.51 -0.40 10.44
N LYS A 339 -26.58 -1.12 10.80
CA LYS A 339 -27.83 -0.51 11.26
C LYS A 339 -27.63 0.42 12.46
N LYS A 340 -26.80 -0.02 13.42
CA LYS A 340 -26.47 0.77 14.61
C LYS A 340 -25.77 2.08 14.22
N ASN A 341 -24.76 2.01 13.36
CA ASN A 341 -24.01 3.18 12.92
C ASN A 341 -24.93 4.16 12.16
N SER A 342 -25.74 3.67 11.22
CA SER A 342 -26.68 4.52 10.45
C SER A 342 -27.78 5.16 11.30
N SER A 343 -28.13 4.58 12.44
CA SER A 343 -29.10 5.17 13.39
C SER A 343 -28.51 6.24 14.30
N THR A 344 -27.17 6.37 14.36
CA THR A 344 -26.48 7.35 15.21
C THR A 344 -26.19 8.66 14.45
N ASP A 345 -26.28 8.63 13.12
CA ASP A 345 -26.10 9.78 12.21
C ASP A 345 -27.43 10.50 11.86
N GLN A 346 -28.56 10.11 12.48
CA GLN A 346 -29.86 10.81 12.44
C GLN A 346 -30.12 11.50 13.76
#